data_AF-A0A5Q4DA21-F1
#
_entry.id   AF-A0A5Q4DA21-F1
#
_cell.length_a   1.000
_cell.length_b   1.000
_cell.length_c   1.000
_cell.angle_alpha   90.00
_cell.angle_beta   90.00
_cell.angle_gamma   90.00
#
_symmetry.space_group_name_H-M   'P 1'
#
loop_
_entity.id
_entity.type
_entity.pdbx_description
1 polymer ?
#
loop_
_entity_poly.entity_id
_entity_poly.type
_entity_poly.pdbx_seq_one_letter_code
_entity_poly.pdbx_strand_id
1 'polypeptide(L)'
;MEARSRGAILLDLYVAAALSIVVGVGVAASRFPGGYDWVYTVVSHLASTTRNPEGARWLAGSLLLAVGFLWPVTRHLAGPGAGPEGGESRGLIPVTALRVGLAGAALLALEGLFVLDLDALGRKGHEAVALATFLGFYGGVLGLFFRRIRRAPAFFAPALAVLLPLFGVGLTQLVLYLRQDTPGWVHPGWREMGIPFWMSFAFWQWMAVGFLGLGLGVLVVTAGRSDRESRA
;
A
#
# COMPACT_ATOMS: atom_id res chain seq x y z
N MET A 1 19.65 15.84 -26.33
CA MET A 1 19.16 15.19 -25.09
C MET A 1 17.74 15.69 -24.87
N GLU A 2 16.73 14.93 -25.31
CA GLU A 2 15.33 15.36 -25.21
C GLU A 2 14.89 15.41 -23.74
N ALA A 3 14.26 16.51 -23.34
CA ALA A 3 13.71 16.65 -22.00
C ALA A 3 12.55 15.64 -21.83
N ARG A 4 12.70 14.66 -20.92
CA ARG A 4 11.61 13.72 -20.60
C ARG A 4 10.40 14.49 -20.08
N SER A 5 9.21 14.14 -20.57
CA SER A 5 7.97 14.73 -20.05
C SER A 5 7.81 14.41 -18.56
N ARG A 6 7.26 15.35 -17.78
CA ARG A 6 7.00 15.18 -16.34
C ARG A 6 6.24 13.88 -16.01
N GLY A 7 5.29 13.48 -16.85
CA GLY A 7 4.54 12.24 -16.69
C GLY A 7 5.42 10.98 -16.79
N ALA A 8 6.41 10.97 -17.68
CA ALA A 8 7.36 9.86 -17.80
C ALA A 8 8.20 9.70 -16.54
N ILE A 9 8.72 10.81 -15.99
CA ILE A 9 9.50 10.80 -14.74
C ILE A 9 8.68 10.22 -13.58
N LEU A 10 7.40 10.58 -13.47
CA LEU A 10 6.53 10.09 -12.40
C LEU A 10 6.19 8.61 -12.54
N LEU A 11 6.02 8.13 -13.78
CA LEU A 11 5.86 6.72 -14.05
C LEU A 11 7.15 5.95 -13.69
N ASP A 12 8.32 6.46 -14.07
CA ASP A 12 9.61 5.87 -13.72
C ASP A 12 9.78 5.76 -12.20
N LEU A 13 9.41 6.80 -11.44
CA LEU A 13 9.42 6.79 -9.99
C LEU A 13 8.46 5.75 -9.40
N TYR A 14 7.24 5.66 -9.92
CA TYR A 14 6.28 4.63 -9.49
C TYR A 14 6.81 3.22 -9.77
N VAL A 15 7.35 2.98 -10.96
CA VAL A 15 7.94 1.68 -11.33
C VAL A 15 9.14 1.35 -10.44
N ALA A 16 10.02 2.31 -10.17
CA ALA A 16 11.14 2.14 -9.25
C ALA A 16 10.68 1.78 -7.83
N ALA A 17 9.61 2.43 -7.34
CA ALA A 17 9.01 2.09 -6.05
C ALA A 17 8.46 0.65 -6.02
N ALA A 18 7.70 0.27 -7.05
CA ALA A 18 7.12 -1.07 -7.16
C ALA A 18 8.21 -2.14 -7.24
N LEU A 19 9.24 -1.93 -8.07
CA LEU A 19 10.38 -2.82 -8.20
C LEU A 19 11.16 -2.93 -6.89
N SER A 20 11.37 -1.82 -6.18
CA SER A 20 12.01 -1.85 -4.85
C SER A 20 11.27 -2.79 -3.91
N ILE A 21 9.94 -2.64 -3.79
CA ILE A 21 9.12 -3.52 -2.94
C ILE A 21 9.19 -4.97 -3.40
N VAL A 22 9.06 -5.25 -4.70
CA VAL A 22 9.11 -6.63 -5.24
C VAL A 22 10.44 -7.28 -4.93
N VAL A 23 11.55 -6.58 -5.15
CA VAL A 23 12.90 -7.06 -4.83
C VAL A 23 13.04 -7.29 -3.32
N GLY A 24 12.61 -6.35 -2.49
CA GLY A 24 12.67 -6.48 -1.04
C GLY A 24 11.87 -7.67 -0.50
N VAL A 25 10.65 -7.86 -1.01
CA VAL A 25 9.81 -9.02 -0.68
C VAL A 25 10.46 -10.32 -1.13
N GLY A 26 10.93 -10.40 -2.38
CA GLY A 26 11.57 -11.61 -2.92
C GLY A 26 12.82 -11.99 -2.14
N VAL A 27 13.66 -11.00 -1.83
CA VAL A 27 14.86 -11.19 -1.02
C VAL A 27 14.50 -11.62 0.41
N ALA A 28 13.55 -10.95 1.06
CA ALA A 28 13.11 -11.30 2.41
C ALA A 28 12.48 -12.70 2.48
N ALA A 29 11.73 -13.10 1.44
CA ALA A 29 11.09 -14.41 1.36
C ALA A 29 12.12 -15.52 1.14
N SER A 30 13.14 -15.27 0.30
CA SER A 30 14.24 -16.21 0.07
C SER A 30 15.08 -16.49 1.32
N ARG A 31 15.10 -15.55 2.28
CA ARG A 31 15.81 -15.67 3.56
C ARG A 31 14.91 -16.12 4.72
N PHE A 32 13.62 -16.35 4.47
CA PHE A 32 12.67 -16.69 5.52
C PHE A 32 12.93 -18.12 6.05
N PRO A 33 13.15 -18.32 7.36
CA PRO A 33 13.39 -19.64 7.92
C PRO A 33 12.22 -20.60 7.67
N GLY A 34 12.51 -21.80 7.16
CA GLY A 34 11.50 -22.82 6.84
C GLY A 34 10.71 -22.56 5.54
N GLY A 35 11.04 -21.50 4.80
CA GLY A 35 10.37 -21.12 3.56
C GLY A 35 9.14 -20.24 3.81
N TYR A 36 8.96 -19.21 2.96
CA TYR A 36 7.83 -18.30 3.08
C TYR A 36 6.62 -18.76 2.25
N ASP A 37 5.53 -19.12 2.93
CA ASP A 37 4.26 -19.41 2.29
C ASP A 37 3.37 -18.15 2.28
N TRP A 38 3.43 -17.36 1.20
CA TRP A 38 2.67 -16.11 1.08
C TRP A 38 1.15 -16.29 1.19
N VAL A 39 0.65 -17.49 0.92
CA VAL A 39 -0.78 -17.79 0.97
C VAL A 39 -1.28 -17.84 2.40
N TYR A 40 -0.49 -18.40 3.33
CA TYR A 40 -0.90 -18.62 4.73
C TYR A 40 -0.08 -17.84 5.75
N THR A 41 1.01 -17.20 5.33
CA THR A 41 1.91 -16.43 6.20
C THR A 41 1.77 -14.95 5.94
N VAL A 42 1.35 -14.20 6.96
CA VAL A 42 1.18 -12.74 6.87
C VAL A 42 2.48 -12.00 6.56
N VAL A 43 2.38 -10.87 5.84
CA VAL A 43 3.56 -10.05 5.49
C VAL A 43 4.28 -9.51 6.73
N SER A 44 3.59 -9.34 7.86
CA SER A 44 4.22 -8.90 9.11
C SER A 44 5.22 -9.92 9.65
N HIS A 45 5.08 -11.23 9.37
CA HIS A 45 6.12 -12.20 9.70
C HIS A 45 7.36 -11.99 8.84
N LEU A 46 7.16 -11.67 7.56
CA LEU A 46 8.26 -11.37 6.63
C LEU A 46 9.08 -10.17 7.09
N ALA A 47 8.41 -9.18 7.70
CA ALA A 47 8.99 -7.97 8.28
C ALA A 47 9.46 -8.13 9.74
N SER A 48 9.22 -9.26 10.39
CA SER A 48 9.56 -9.46 11.80
C SER A 48 11.05 -9.77 11.96
N THR A 49 11.76 -8.95 12.72
CA THR A 49 13.17 -9.17 13.06
C THR A 49 13.38 -10.41 13.93
N THR A 50 12.38 -10.84 14.69
CA THR A 50 12.42 -12.08 15.47
C THR A 50 12.28 -13.32 14.60
N ARG A 51 11.38 -13.29 13.60
CA ARG A 51 11.09 -14.47 12.75
C ARG A 51 11.93 -14.53 11.48
N ASN A 52 12.37 -13.39 10.98
CA ASN A 52 13.14 -13.24 9.75
C ASN A 52 14.24 -12.17 9.92
N PRO A 53 15.20 -12.34 10.83
CA PRO A 53 16.17 -11.30 11.20
C PRO A 53 16.94 -10.74 10.01
N GLU A 54 17.35 -11.60 9.07
CA GLU A 54 18.09 -11.19 7.88
C GLU A 54 17.17 -10.55 6.85
N GLY A 55 16.05 -11.20 6.52
CA GLY A 55 15.14 -10.73 5.47
C GLY A 55 14.36 -9.47 5.85
N ALA A 56 14.03 -9.28 7.13
CA ALA A 56 13.29 -8.12 7.61
C ALA A 56 13.99 -6.79 7.28
N ARG A 57 15.32 -6.72 7.41
CA ARG A 57 16.10 -5.52 7.09
C ARG A 57 16.05 -5.18 5.59
N TRP A 58 16.08 -6.20 4.73
CA TRP A 58 15.95 -6.02 3.28
C TRP A 58 14.57 -5.50 2.90
N LEU A 59 13.51 -6.05 3.49
CA LEU A 59 12.16 -5.58 3.29
C LEU A 59 12.01 -4.13 3.76
N ALA A 60 12.46 -3.83 4.97
CA ALA A 60 12.41 -2.50 5.56
C ALA A 60 13.17 -1.44 4.72
N GLY A 61 14.40 -1.73 4.30
CA GLY A 61 15.16 -0.86 3.40
C GLY A 61 14.46 -0.62 2.06
N SER A 62 13.89 -1.67 1.47
CA SER A 62 13.14 -1.55 0.21
C SER A 62 11.89 -0.71 0.32
N LEU A 63 11.18 -0.78 1.45
CA LEU A 63 10.00 0.03 1.76
C LEU A 63 10.38 1.49 1.91
N LEU A 64 11.48 1.79 2.60
CA LEU A 64 11.99 3.16 2.76
C LEU A 64 12.35 3.78 1.41
N LEU A 65 13.04 3.03 0.53
CA LEU A 65 13.31 3.45 -0.84
C LEU A 65 12.03 3.70 -1.64
N ALA A 66 11.05 2.80 -1.54
CA ALA A 66 9.77 2.94 -2.21
C ALA A 66 9.01 4.19 -1.75
N VAL A 67 9.02 4.49 -0.45
CA VAL A 67 8.46 5.74 0.08
C VAL A 67 9.15 6.96 -0.54
N GLY A 68 10.48 6.94 -0.61
CA GLY A 68 11.27 8.01 -1.24
C GLY A 68 10.86 8.26 -2.69
N PHE A 69 10.68 7.19 -3.48
CA PHE A 69 10.22 7.30 -4.87
C PHE A 69 8.75 7.71 -5.01
N LEU A 70 7.86 7.27 -4.12
CA LEU A 70 6.43 7.61 -4.17
C LEU A 70 6.13 9.02 -3.63
N TRP A 71 7.01 9.60 -2.82
CA TRP A 71 6.75 10.91 -2.23
C TRP A 71 6.54 12.02 -3.27
N PRO A 72 7.39 12.20 -4.30
CA PRO A 72 7.14 13.13 -5.41
C PRO A 72 5.85 12.82 -6.19
N VAL A 73 5.49 11.53 -6.30
CA VAL A 73 4.27 11.09 -6.99
C VAL A 73 3.03 11.67 -6.30
N THR A 74 2.98 11.68 -4.96
CA THR A 74 1.83 12.28 -4.23
C THR A 74 1.68 13.78 -4.48
N ARG A 75 2.78 14.50 -4.71
CA ARG A 75 2.72 15.93 -5.05
C ARG A 75 2.10 16.15 -6.42
N HIS A 76 2.37 15.28 -7.38
CA HIS A 76 1.71 15.35 -8.68
C HIS A 76 0.22 15.03 -8.58
N LEU A 77 -0.15 14.00 -7.81
CA LEU A 77 -1.56 13.62 -7.62
C LEU A 77 -2.39 14.69 -6.88
N ALA A 78 -1.76 15.67 -6.23
CA ALA A 78 -2.43 16.84 -5.65
C ALA A 78 -3.04 17.77 -6.71
N GLY A 79 -2.49 17.79 -7.92
CA GLY A 79 -2.94 18.63 -9.03
C GLY A 79 -2.52 20.12 -8.90
N PRO A 80 -2.76 20.93 -9.95
CA PRO A 80 -2.32 22.33 -10.02
C PRO A 80 -2.99 23.29 -9.02
N GLY A 81 -4.15 22.92 -8.46
CA GLY A 81 -4.93 23.76 -7.54
C GLY A 81 -4.62 23.59 -6.05
N ALA A 82 -3.56 22.86 -5.69
CA ALA A 82 -3.22 22.56 -4.29
C ALA A 82 -2.45 23.68 -3.57
N GLY A 83 -2.25 24.84 -4.21
CA GLY A 83 -1.65 26.03 -3.59
C GLY A 83 -2.63 26.78 -2.67
N PRO A 84 -2.13 27.68 -1.82
CA PRO A 84 -2.94 28.43 -0.84
C PRO A 84 -4.05 29.30 -1.48
N GLU A 85 -3.99 29.57 -2.79
CA GLU A 85 -4.95 30.43 -3.50
C GLU A 85 -6.05 29.64 -4.24
N GLY A 86 -5.99 28.30 -4.29
CA GLY A 86 -6.96 27.45 -4.99
C GLY A 86 -8.08 26.95 -4.08
N GLY A 87 -9.30 27.47 -4.24
CA GLY A 87 -10.48 27.20 -3.39
C GLY A 87 -11.02 25.76 -3.29
N GLU A 88 -10.30 24.73 -3.75
CA GLU A 88 -10.73 23.32 -3.65
C GLU A 88 -10.01 22.57 -2.51
N SER A 89 -10.20 23.03 -1.26
CA SER A 89 -9.66 22.36 -0.06
C SER A 89 -10.08 20.87 0.05
N ARG A 90 -11.24 20.49 -0.52
CA ARG A 90 -11.72 19.09 -0.58
C ARG A 90 -10.84 18.16 -1.43
N GLY A 91 -10.02 18.70 -2.33
CA GLY A 91 -9.10 17.92 -3.15
C GLY A 91 -7.86 17.42 -2.41
N LEU A 92 -7.54 18.01 -1.25
CA LEU A 92 -6.33 17.71 -0.47
C LEU A 92 -6.49 16.50 0.44
N ILE A 93 -7.70 16.20 0.93
CA ILE A 93 -7.94 15.13 1.91
C ILE A 93 -7.40 13.77 1.44
N PRO A 94 -7.70 13.28 0.22
CA PRO A 94 -7.18 11.98 -0.23
C PRO A 94 -5.66 11.95 -0.36
N VAL A 95 -5.04 13.06 -0.78
CA VAL A 95 -3.59 13.15 -0.90
C VAL A 95 -2.93 13.24 0.46
N THR A 96 -3.51 13.97 1.40
CA THR A 96 -3.06 14.02 2.80
C THR A 96 -3.15 12.65 3.43
N ALA A 97 -4.27 11.93 3.25
CA ALA A 97 -4.40 10.54 3.72
C ALA A 97 -3.30 9.63 3.13
N LEU A 98 -3.05 9.71 1.82
CA LEU A 98 -1.98 8.95 1.18
C LEU A 98 -0.59 9.30 1.74
N ARG A 99 -0.33 10.57 2.04
CA ARG A 99 0.93 11.03 2.65
C ARG A 99 1.09 10.57 4.09
N VAL A 100 0.01 10.57 4.88
CA VAL A 100 -0.01 9.96 6.21
C VAL A 100 0.33 8.47 6.10
N GLY A 101 -0.24 7.78 5.11
CA GLY A 101 0.12 6.41 4.77
C GLY A 101 1.61 6.22 4.52
N LEU A 102 2.18 7.01 3.61
CA LEU A 102 3.62 6.96 3.29
C LEU A 102 4.52 7.30 4.48
N ALA A 103 4.16 8.30 5.28
CA ALA A 103 4.91 8.68 6.47
C ALA A 103 4.90 7.55 7.51
N GLY A 104 3.74 6.95 7.77
CA GLY A 104 3.63 5.79 8.64
C GLY A 104 4.45 4.59 8.12
N ALA A 105 4.41 4.31 6.82
CA ALA A 105 5.25 3.27 6.22
C ALA A 105 6.76 3.55 6.38
N ALA A 106 7.20 4.80 6.25
CA ALA A 106 8.58 5.17 6.53
C ALA A 106 8.96 4.94 7.99
N LEU A 107 8.09 5.29 8.94
CA LEU A 107 8.34 5.05 10.37
C LEU A 107 8.47 3.55 10.67
N LEU A 108 7.56 2.72 10.16
CA LEU A 108 7.62 1.25 10.33
C LEU A 108 8.87 0.65 9.66
N ALA A 109 9.26 1.17 8.49
CA ALA A 109 10.48 0.76 7.82
C ALA A 109 11.73 1.13 8.62
N LEU A 110 11.78 2.33 9.19
CA LEU A 110 12.90 2.75 10.04
C LEU A 110 12.98 1.90 11.32
N GLU A 111 11.84 1.65 11.97
CA GLU A 111 11.74 0.76 13.12
C GLU A 111 12.31 -0.64 12.80
N GLY A 112 11.92 -1.22 11.65
CA GLY A 112 12.42 -2.53 11.21
C GLY A 112 13.91 -2.55 10.84
N LEU A 113 14.46 -1.44 10.34
CA LEU A 113 15.89 -1.31 10.03
C LEU A 113 16.75 -1.22 11.29
N PHE A 114 16.29 -0.45 12.29
CA PHE A 114 17.04 -0.22 13.52
C PHE A 114 16.78 -1.29 14.60
N VAL A 115 15.91 -2.26 14.33
CA VAL A 115 15.58 -3.38 15.22
C VAL A 115 15.27 -2.84 16.62
N LEU A 116 14.38 -1.85 16.69
CA LEU A 116 14.01 -1.26 17.96
C LEU A 116 13.24 -2.31 18.77
N ASP A 117 13.84 -2.81 19.85
CA ASP A 117 13.13 -3.66 20.80
C ASP A 117 12.07 -2.80 21.50
N LEU A 118 10.83 -2.91 21.02
CA LEU A 118 9.72 -2.15 21.55
C LEU A 118 9.18 -2.79 22.82
N ASP A 119 9.05 -1.99 23.87
CA ASP A 119 8.32 -2.35 25.07
C ASP A 119 6.80 -2.53 24.78
N ALA A 120 6.00 -2.81 25.81
CA ALA A 120 4.57 -3.01 25.63
C ALA A 120 3.86 -1.76 25.03
N LEU A 121 4.33 -0.57 25.38
CA LEU A 121 3.79 0.69 24.86
C LEU A 121 4.21 0.90 23.40
N GLY A 122 5.47 0.65 23.08
CA GLY A 122 6.02 0.71 21.74
C GLY A 122 5.28 -0.22 20.78
N ARG A 123 4.95 -1.45 21.21
CA ARG A 123 4.15 -2.38 20.40
C ARG A 123 2.76 -1.86 20.07
N LYS A 124 2.06 -1.24 21.03
CA LYS A 124 0.78 -0.55 20.76
C LYS A 124 0.97 0.64 19.81
N GLY A 125 2.09 1.35 19.95
CA GLY A 125 2.50 2.41 19.02
C GLY A 125 2.69 1.88 17.60
N HIS A 126 3.42 0.78 17.43
CA HIS A 126 3.61 0.09 16.15
C HIS A 126 2.26 -0.30 15.52
N GLU A 127 1.37 -0.93 16.29
CA GLU A 127 0.03 -1.32 15.84
C GLU A 127 -0.79 -0.10 15.39
N ALA A 128 -0.74 1.00 16.14
CA ALA A 128 -1.41 2.25 15.79
C ALA A 128 -0.84 2.88 14.51
N VAL A 129 0.48 2.89 14.35
CA VAL A 129 1.15 3.40 13.13
C VAL A 129 0.86 2.50 11.94
N ALA A 130 0.84 1.17 12.11
CA ALA A 130 0.46 0.21 11.07
C ALA A 130 -0.99 0.41 10.63
N LEU A 131 -1.91 0.60 11.56
CA LEU A 131 -3.30 0.90 11.27
C LEU A 131 -3.46 2.25 10.54
N ALA A 132 -2.82 3.30 11.05
CA ALA A 132 -2.83 4.61 10.40
C ALA A 132 -2.23 4.58 8.99
N THR A 133 -1.16 3.80 8.80
CA THR A 133 -0.52 3.55 7.50
C THR A 133 -1.53 2.93 6.54
N PHE A 134 -2.17 1.84 6.96
CA PHE A 134 -3.16 1.13 6.16
C PHE A 134 -4.35 2.04 5.79
N LEU A 135 -4.96 2.71 6.78
CA LEU A 135 -6.09 3.61 6.55
C LEU A 135 -5.72 4.80 5.65
N GLY A 136 -4.51 5.34 5.80
CA GLY A 136 -3.98 6.40 4.97
C GLY A 136 -3.84 5.99 3.50
N PHE A 137 -3.20 4.85 3.23
CA PHE A 137 -3.08 4.32 1.87
C PHE A 137 -4.44 3.97 1.28
N TYR A 138 -5.25 3.22 2.01
CA TYR A 138 -6.55 2.75 1.55
C TYR A 138 -7.50 3.91 1.27
N GLY A 139 -7.72 4.79 2.26
CA GLY A 139 -8.55 5.97 2.12
C GLY A 139 -8.02 6.97 1.09
N GLY A 140 -6.70 7.12 0.99
CA GLY A 140 -6.07 8.00 0.01
C GLY A 140 -6.30 7.52 -1.43
N VAL A 141 -6.03 6.24 -1.72
CA VAL A 141 -6.29 5.67 -3.05
C VAL A 141 -7.78 5.73 -3.40
N LEU A 142 -8.66 5.27 -2.50
CA LEU A 142 -10.11 5.33 -2.72
C LEU A 142 -10.61 6.75 -2.98
N GLY A 143 -10.18 7.72 -2.16
CA GLY A 143 -10.58 9.11 -2.32
C GLY A 143 -10.11 9.72 -3.64
N LEU A 144 -8.92 9.34 -4.11
CA LEU A 144 -8.39 9.76 -5.42
C LEU A 144 -9.20 9.16 -6.58
N PHE A 145 -9.56 7.88 -6.50
CA PHE A 145 -10.45 7.23 -7.47
C PHE A 145 -11.82 7.91 -7.51
N PHE A 146 -12.45 8.12 -6.35
CA PHE A 146 -13.75 8.78 -6.27
C PHE A 146 -13.71 10.18 -6.88
N ARG A 147 -12.67 10.96 -6.55
CA ARG A 147 -12.46 12.28 -7.14
C ARG A 147 -12.30 12.21 -8.67
N ARG A 148 -11.58 11.21 -9.19
CA ARG A 148 -11.37 11.04 -10.63
C ARG A 148 -12.67 10.65 -11.34
N ILE A 149 -13.44 9.71 -10.81
CA ILE A 149 -14.74 9.31 -11.36
C ILE A 149 -15.68 10.52 -11.45
N ARG A 150 -15.73 11.35 -10.40
CA ARG A 150 -16.57 12.57 -10.39
C ARG A 150 -16.20 13.58 -11.48
N ARG A 151 -14.91 13.68 -11.85
CA ARG A 151 -14.43 14.61 -12.88
C ARG A 151 -14.49 14.01 -14.29
N ALA A 152 -14.34 12.70 -14.40
CA ALA A 152 -14.33 11.98 -15.66
C ALA A 152 -15.09 10.64 -15.51
N PRO A 153 -16.43 10.63 -15.70
CA PRO A 153 -17.25 9.42 -15.52
C PRO A 153 -16.81 8.24 -16.37
N ALA A 154 -16.18 8.47 -17.53
CA ALA A 154 -15.57 7.43 -18.36
C ALA A 154 -14.48 6.61 -17.61
N PHE A 155 -13.92 7.15 -16.52
CA PHE A 155 -12.97 6.45 -15.67
C PHE A 155 -13.63 5.44 -14.71
N PHE A 156 -14.95 5.30 -14.73
CA PHE A 156 -15.66 4.35 -13.85
C PHE A 156 -15.26 2.90 -14.07
N ALA A 157 -15.16 2.45 -15.33
CA ALA A 157 -14.76 1.07 -15.64
C ALA A 157 -13.35 0.69 -15.13
N PRO A 158 -12.28 1.47 -15.41
CA PRO A 158 -10.96 1.17 -14.85
C PRO A 158 -10.90 1.32 -13.33
N ALA A 159 -11.73 2.21 -12.76
CA ALA A 159 -11.87 2.28 -11.30
C ALA A 159 -12.48 0.99 -10.74
N LEU A 160 -13.56 0.48 -11.34
CA LEU A 160 -14.24 -0.73 -10.86
C LEU A 160 -13.30 -1.94 -10.85
N ALA A 161 -12.42 -2.07 -11.85
CA ALA A 161 -11.43 -3.14 -11.92
C ALA A 161 -10.46 -3.19 -10.72
N VAL A 162 -10.21 -2.04 -10.07
CA VAL A 162 -9.36 -1.94 -8.88
C VAL A 162 -10.19 -1.94 -7.60
N LEU A 163 -11.32 -1.23 -7.59
CA LEU A 163 -12.14 -1.04 -6.41
C LEU A 163 -12.92 -2.29 -6.01
N LEU A 164 -13.40 -3.07 -6.97
CA LEU A 164 -14.19 -4.26 -6.69
C LEU A 164 -13.38 -5.32 -5.91
N PRO A 165 -12.13 -5.65 -6.30
CA PRO A 165 -11.29 -6.54 -5.49
C PRO A 165 -10.96 -5.98 -4.09
N LEU A 166 -10.68 -4.68 -3.96
CA LEU A 166 -10.43 -4.05 -2.66
C LEU A 166 -11.66 -4.10 -1.74
N PHE A 167 -12.85 -3.89 -2.31
CA PHE A 167 -14.10 -4.08 -1.58
C PHE A 167 -14.29 -5.55 -1.16
N GLY A 168 -13.98 -6.50 -2.06
CA GLY A 168 -14.01 -7.93 -1.76
C GLY A 168 -13.08 -8.33 -0.61
N VAL A 169 -11.86 -7.76 -0.56
CA VAL A 169 -10.95 -7.90 0.60
C VAL A 169 -11.65 -7.45 1.86
N GLY A 170 -12.13 -6.20 1.89
CA GLY A 170 -12.74 -5.61 3.10
C GLY A 170 -13.97 -6.38 3.58
N LEU A 171 -14.86 -6.77 2.67
CA LEU A 171 -16.04 -7.56 2.98
C LEU A 171 -15.67 -8.94 3.53
N THR A 172 -14.69 -9.62 2.92
CA THR A 172 -14.25 -10.93 3.40
C THR A 172 -13.65 -10.84 4.80
N GLN A 173 -12.86 -9.81 5.06
CA GLN A 173 -12.30 -9.57 6.40
C GLN A 173 -13.39 -9.28 7.44
N LEU A 174 -14.41 -8.50 7.08
CA LEU A 174 -15.55 -8.25 7.96
C LEU A 174 -16.35 -9.52 8.24
N VAL A 175 -16.62 -10.34 7.22
CA VAL A 175 -17.35 -11.61 7.37
C VAL A 175 -16.56 -12.57 8.25
N LEU A 176 -15.25 -12.70 8.05
CA LEU A 176 -14.39 -13.52 8.90
C LEU A 176 -14.41 -13.04 10.34
N TYR A 177 -14.27 -11.74 10.56
CA TYR A 177 -14.33 -11.14 11.89
C TYR A 177 -15.66 -11.42 12.60
N LEU A 178 -16.80 -11.29 11.90
CA LEU A 178 -18.13 -11.50 12.47
C LEU A 178 -18.47 -12.97 12.70
N ARG A 179 -17.85 -13.92 11.98
CA ARG A 179 -18.12 -15.35 12.08
C ARG A 179 -17.13 -16.11 12.98
N GLN A 180 -16.19 -15.42 13.62
CA GLN A 180 -15.19 -16.07 14.45
C GLN A 180 -15.70 -16.37 15.85
N ASP A 181 -16.00 -17.66 16.10
CA ASP A 181 -16.32 -18.19 17.43
C ASP A 181 -15.07 -18.59 18.23
N THR A 182 -13.86 -18.42 17.67
CA THR A 182 -12.57 -18.75 18.31
C THR A 182 -11.56 -17.61 18.18
N PRO A 183 -10.64 -17.45 19.16
CA PRO A 183 -9.91 -16.19 19.37
C PRO A 183 -8.72 -15.89 18.42
N GLY A 184 -8.63 -16.54 17.25
CA GLY A 184 -7.47 -16.40 16.36
C GLY A 184 -7.80 -15.85 14.97
N TRP A 185 -7.86 -14.52 14.81
CA TRP A 185 -7.96 -13.84 13.50
C TRP A 185 -6.91 -14.36 12.50
N VAL A 186 -5.71 -14.72 12.99
CA VAL A 186 -4.60 -15.25 12.18
C VAL A 186 -4.04 -16.49 12.89
N HIS A 187 -4.24 -17.69 12.34
CA HIS A 187 -3.67 -18.91 12.92
C HIS A 187 -2.66 -19.57 11.95
N PRO A 188 -1.40 -19.81 12.35
CA PRO A 188 -0.36 -20.38 11.48
C PRO A 188 -0.73 -21.74 10.88
N GLY A 189 -1.53 -22.54 11.59
CA GLY A 189 -1.99 -23.87 11.17
C GLY A 189 -3.17 -23.88 10.18
N TRP A 190 -3.56 -22.76 9.54
CA TRP A 190 -4.70 -22.75 8.60
C TRP A 190 -4.53 -23.74 7.45
N ARG A 191 -3.31 -23.89 6.96
CA ARG A 191 -2.96 -24.87 5.94
C ARG A 191 -3.16 -26.31 6.44
N GLU A 192 -2.72 -26.61 7.66
CA GLU A 192 -2.84 -27.94 8.28
C GLU A 192 -4.30 -28.30 8.58
N MET A 193 -5.14 -27.29 8.84
CA MET A 193 -6.59 -27.44 9.00
C MET A 193 -7.35 -27.57 7.67
N GLY A 194 -6.65 -27.56 6.52
CA GLY A 194 -7.28 -27.69 5.20
C GLY A 194 -8.13 -26.46 4.79
N ILE A 195 -7.92 -25.31 5.43
CA ILE A 195 -8.68 -24.09 5.10
C ILE A 195 -8.30 -23.62 3.70
N PRO A 196 -9.27 -23.39 2.79
CA PRO A 196 -8.98 -22.93 1.46
C PRO A 196 -8.25 -21.60 1.43
N PHE A 197 -7.34 -21.42 0.46
CA PHE A 197 -6.49 -20.24 0.39
C PHE A 197 -7.27 -18.92 0.31
N TRP A 198 -8.43 -18.91 -0.35
CA TRP A 198 -9.26 -17.71 -0.50
C TRP A 198 -9.99 -17.32 0.78
N MET A 199 -9.92 -18.14 1.83
CA MET A 199 -10.34 -17.74 3.17
C MET A 199 -9.17 -17.13 3.95
N SER A 200 -7.91 -17.42 3.56
CA SER A 200 -6.70 -16.97 4.25
C SER A 200 -6.60 -15.46 4.41
N PHE A 201 -6.39 -15.01 5.65
CA PHE A 201 -6.09 -13.60 5.94
C PHE A 201 -4.85 -13.12 5.19
N ALA A 202 -3.78 -13.91 5.19
CA ALA A 202 -2.52 -13.57 4.52
C ALA A 202 -2.69 -13.39 3.02
N PHE A 203 -3.46 -14.26 2.37
CA PHE A 203 -3.82 -14.13 0.96
C PHE A 203 -4.49 -12.78 0.68
N TRP A 204 -5.54 -12.43 1.41
CA TRP A 204 -6.25 -11.16 1.21
C TRP A 204 -5.41 -9.93 1.55
N GLN A 205 -4.49 -10.03 2.51
CA GLN A 205 -3.53 -8.97 2.80
C GLN A 205 -2.62 -8.69 1.58
N TRP A 206 -2.11 -9.73 0.93
CA TRP A 206 -1.32 -9.58 -0.31
C TRP A 206 -2.15 -9.00 -1.45
N MET A 207 -3.40 -9.45 -1.62
CA MET A 207 -4.30 -8.87 -2.62
C MET A 207 -4.55 -7.39 -2.36
N ALA A 208 -4.73 -6.98 -1.10
CA ALA A 208 -4.90 -5.58 -0.72
C ALA A 208 -3.68 -4.74 -1.14
N VAL A 209 -2.47 -5.19 -0.79
CA VAL A 209 -1.22 -4.50 -1.16
C VAL A 209 -1.08 -4.40 -2.68
N GLY A 210 -1.31 -5.51 -3.40
CA GLY A 210 -1.23 -5.56 -4.86
C GLY A 210 -2.21 -4.62 -5.54
N PHE A 211 -3.49 -4.63 -5.14
CA PHE A 211 -4.51 -3.78 -5.74
C PHE A 211 -4.38 -2.30 -5.35
N LEU A 212 -3.93 -1.98 -4.13
CA LEU A 212 -3.59 -0.60 -3.78
C LEU A 212 -2.42 -0.07 -4.63
N GLY A 213 -1.38 -0.90 -4.81
CA GLY A 213 -0.25 -0.60 -5.68
C GLY A 213 -0.68 -0.39 -7.13
N LEU A 214 -1.47 -1.31 -7.68
CA LEU A 214 -2.03 -1.21 -9.04
C LEU A 214 -2.89 0.04 -9.19
N GLY A 215 -3.77 0.30 -8.21
CA GLY A 215 -4.63 1.48 -8.20
C GLY A 215 -3.85 2.78 -8.25
N LEU A 216 -2.77 2.88 -7.46
CA LEU A 216 -1.88 4.02 -7.51
C LEU A 216 -1.22 4.16 -8.89
N GLY A 217 -0.79 3.05 -9.51
CA GLY A 217 -0.23 3.05 -10.87
C GLY A 217 -1.21 3.57 -11.91
N VAL A 218 -2.47 3.13 -11.87
CA VAL A 218 -3.54 3.62 -12.75
C VAL A 218 -3.76 5.12 -12.55
N LEU A 219 -3.77 5.61 -11.30
CA LEU A 219 -3.88 7.04 -11.00
C LEU A 219 -2.70 7.84 -11.58
N VAL A 220 -1.47 7.32 -11.50
CA VAL A 220 -0.27 7.96 -12.07
C VAL A 220 -0.34 8.05 -13.60
N VAL A 221 -0.65 6.94 -14.27
CA VAL A 221 -0.72 6.89 -15.74
C VAL A 221 -1.81 7.81 -16.28
N THR A 222 -2.95 7.88 -15.59
CA THR A 222 -4.10 8.67 -16.06
C THR A 222 -4.08 10.14 -15.68
N ALA A 223 -3.33 10.52 -14.64
CA ALA A 223 -3.10 11.93 -14.30
C ALA A 223 -2.44 12.68 -15.46
N GLY A 224 -1.43 12.09 -16.11
CA GLY A 224 -0.70 12.71 -17.22
C GLY A 224 -1.50 12.89 -18.51
N ARG A 225 -2.60 12.16 -18.71
CA ARG A 225 -3.50 12.34 -19.87
C ARG A 225 -4.42 13.54 -19.70
N SER A 226 -4.95 13.75 -18.50
CA SER A 226 -5.84 14.87 -18.19
C SER A 226 -5.17 16.24 -18.37
N ASP A 227 -3.87 16.33 -18.10
CA ASP A 227 -3.09 17.56 -18.27
C ASP A 227 -2.84 17.93 -19.75
N ARG A 228 -2.92 16.95 -20.67
CA ARG A 228 -2.78 17.19 -22.10
C ARG A 228 -4.10 17.62 -22.74
N GLU A 229 -5.19 16.96 -22.36
CA GLU A 229 -6.54 17.28 -22.83
C GLU A 229 -6.99 18.69 -22.40
N SER A 230 -6.56 19.20 -21.24
CA SER A 230 -6.88 20.55 -20.79
C SER A 230 -6.07 21.67 -21.48
N ARG A 231 -5.03 21.31 -22.23
CA ARG A 231 -4.16 22.26 -22.94
C ARG A 231 -4.38 22.30 -24.46
N ALA A 232 -5.14 21.33 -24.99
CA ALA A 232 -5.53 21.26 -26.39
C ALA A 232 -6.88 21.96 -26.58
#